data_AF-K2EWC2-F1
#
_entry.id   AF-K2EWC2-F1
#
_cell.length_a   1.000
_cell.length_b   1.000
_cell.length_c   1.000
_cell.angle_alpha   90.00
_cell.angle_beta   90.00
_cell.angle_gamma   90.00
#
_symmetry.space_group_name_H-M   'P 1'
#
loop_
_entity.id
_entity.type
_entity.pdbx_description
1 polymer ?
#
loop_
_entity_poly.entity_id
_entity_poly.type
_entity_poly.pdbx_seq_one_letter_code
_entity_poly.pdbx_strand_id
1 'polypeptide(L)'
;MVNQLATELMTQQKVNQAGATIHAYRDHGEQLRQEELELAIQRMTKGEKAETVMAEFAHRLTQKLLHPTSILLREAAKAEDPSCFEMMQEELKDVVQKRRISKR
;
A
#
# COMPACT_ATOMS: atom_id res chain seq x y z
N MET A 1 -15.87 -35.96 -6.08
CA MET A 1 -16.23 -34.76 -6.87
C MET A 1 -16.72 -33.58 -6.02
N VAL A 2 -17.45 -33.81 -4.91
CA VAL A 2 -17.91 -32.72 -4.01
C VAL A 2 -16.77 -31.95 -3.32
N ASN A 3 -15.66 -32.61 -2.96
CA ASN A 3 -14.51 -31.94 -2.32
C ASN A 3 -13.72 -31.00 -3.24
N GLN A 4 -13.65 -31.27 -4.54
CA GLN A 4 -12.96 -30.40 -5.50
C GLN A 4 -13.73 -29.11 -5.72
N LEU A 5 -15.05 -29.20 -5.93
CA LEU A 5 -15.91 -28.04 -6.07
C LEU A 5 -15.95 -27.19 -4.79
N ALA A 6 -15.97 -27.82 -3.61
CA ALA A 6 -15.86 -27.11 -2.34
C ALA A 6 -14.53 -26.33 -2.20
N THR A 7 -13.43 -26.92 -2.67
CA THR A 7 -12.10 -26.29 -2.63
C THR A 7 -12.01 -25.11 -3.61
N GLU A 8 -12.58 -25.26 -4.81
CA GLU A 8 -12.65 -24.20 -5.82
C GLU A 8 -13.49 -23.01 -5.32
N LEU A 9 -14.67 -23.27 -4.75
CA LEU A 9 -15.52 -22.21 -4.19
C LEU A 9 -14.84 -21.48 -3.02
N MET A 10 -14.19 -22.21 -2.11
CA MET A 10 -13.42 -21.60 -1.01
C MET A 10 -12.27 -20.74 -1.53
N THR A 11 -11.60 -21.17 -2.60
CA THR A 11 -10.51 -20.42 -3.22
C THR A 11 -11.04 -19.15 -3.88
N GLN A 12 -12.13 -19.23 -4.64
CA GLN A 12 -12.78 -18.06 -5.25
C GLN A 12 -13.24 -17.04 -4.19
N GLN A 13 -13.82 -17.51 -3.07
CA GLN A 13 -14.23 -16.63 -1.99
C GLN A 13 -13.04 -15.89 -1.37
N LYS A 14 -11.92 -16.58 -1.13
CA LYS A 14 -10.67 -15.95 -0.63
C LYS A 14 -10.13 -14.90 -1.61
N VAL A 15 -10.15 -15.19 -2.91
CA VAL A 15 -9.71 -14.24 -3.95
C VAL A 15 -10.61 -13.00 -3.98
N ASN A 16 -11.93 -13.17 -3.91
CA ASN A 16 -12.88 -12.05 -3.91
C ASN A 16 -12.72 -11.17 -2.67
N GLN A 17 -12.54 -11.79 -1.49
CA GLN A 17 -12.27 -11.06 -0.25
C GLN A 17 -10.95 -10.29 -0.31
N ALA A 18 -9.89 -10.90 -0.84
CA ALA A 18 -8.62 -10.21 -1.07
C ALA A 18 -8.78 -9.03 -2.04
N GLY A 19 -9.57 -9.19 -3.10
CA GLY A 19 -9.89 -8.14 -4.06
C GLY A 19 -10.54 -6.92 -3.40
N ALA A 20 -11.57 -7.13 -2.57
CA ALA A 20 -12.24 -6.05 -1.85
C ALA A 20 -11.28 -5.28 -0.91
N THR A 21 -10.44 -5.99 -0.17
CA THR A 21 -9.42 -5.38 0.71
C THR A 21 -8.40 -4.57 -0.08
N ILE A 22 -7.94 -5.08 -1.23
CA ILE A 22 -7.01 -4.38 -2.11
C ILE A 22 -7.64 -3.10 -2.67
N HIS A 23 -8.91 -3.16 -3.07
CA HIS A 23 -9.65 -1.99 -3.54
C HIS A 23 -9.75 -0.91 -2.46
N ALA A 24 -10.24 -1.27 -1.27
CA ALA A 24 -10.34 -0.33 -0.15
C ALA A 24 -8.99 0.31 0.21
N TYR A 25 -7.90 -0.47 0.17
CA TYR A 25 -6.56 0.06 0.43
C TYR A 25 -6.11 1.06 -0.65
N ARG A 26 -6.43 0.81 -1.92
CA ARG A 26 -6.15 1.75 -3.02
C ARG A 26 -6.98 3.02 -2.90
N ASP A 27 -8.26 2.90 -2.57
CA ASP A 27 -9.15 4.05 -2.37
C ASP A 27 -8.64 4.95 -1.24
N HIS A 28 -8.18 4.36 -0.14
CA HIS A 28 -7.52 5.11 0.93
C HIS A 28 -6.26 5.83 0.44
N GLY A 29 -5.42 5.20 -0.38
CA GLY A 29 -4.26 5.84 -0.99
C GLY A 29 -4.62 7.02 -1.90
N GLU A 30 -5.69 6.89 -2.68
CA GLU A 30 -6.23 7.96 -3.52
C GLU A 30 -6.77 9.14 -2.69
N GLN A 31 -7.45 8.85 -1.60
CA GLN A 31 -7.90 9.89 -0.64
C GLN A 31 -6.71 10.66 -0.07
N LEU A 32 -5.67 9.97 0.40
CA LEU A 32 -4.45 10.62 0.91
C LEU A 32 -3.78 11.49 -0.16
N ARG A 33 -3.74 11.04 -1.42
CA ARG A 33 -3.23 11.86 -2.53
C ARG A 33 -4.04 13.13 -2.69
N GLN A 34 -5.37 13.03 -2.68
CA GLN A 34 -6.26 14.17 -2.88
C GLN A 34 -6.10 15.20 -1.76
N GLU A 35 -6.08 14.77 -0.51
CA GLU A 35 -5.85 15.64 0.66
C GLU A 35 -4.52 16.42 0.55
N GLU A 36 -3.44 15.71 0.21
CA GLU A 36 -2.11 16.31 0.10
C GLU A 36 -2.03 17.28 -1.08
N LEU A 37 -2.69 16.96 -2.19
CA LEU A 37 -2.74 17.80 -3.38
C LEU A 37 -3.51 19.10 -3.11
N GLU A 38 -4.67 19.02 -2.45
CA GLU A 38 -5.46 20.18 -2.08
C GLU A 38 -4.68 21.13 -1.18
N LEU A 39 -3.97 20.59 -0.18
CA LEU A 39 -3.12 21.39 0.70
C LEU A 39 -1.96 22.03 -0.06
N ALA A 40 -1.31 21.31 -0.98
CA ALA A 40 -0.26 21.88 -1.83
C ALA A 40 -0.79 23.04 -2.68
N ILE A 41 -1.93 22.85 -3.35
CA ILE A 41 -2.58 23.90 -4.15
C ILE A 41 -2.90 25.13 -3.29
N GLN A 42 -3.51 24.93 -2.12
CA GLN A 42 -3.83 26.04 -1.21
C GLN A 42 -2.60 26.85 -0.79
N ARG A 43 -1.48 26.18 -0.53
CA ARG A 43 -0.22 26.85 -0.16
C ARG A 43 0.38 27.63 -1.32
N MET A 44 0.35 27.06 -2.52
CA MET A 44 0.79 27.75 -3.73
C MET A 44 -0.07 28.99 -4.02
N THR A 45 -1.40 28.90 -3.84
CA THR A 45 -2.31 30.05 -4.00
C THR A 45 -2.04 31.16 -2.98
N LYS A 46 -1.55 30.81 -1.78
CA LYS A 46 -1.12 31.78 -0.76
C LYS A 46 0.23 32.46 -1.06
N GLY A 47 0.89 32.11 -2.18
CA GLY A 47 2.14 32.71 -2.61
C GLY A 47 3.39 32.03 -2.07
N GLU A 48 3.27 30.82 -1.48
CA GLU A 48 4.45 30.04 -1.09
C GLU A 48 5.23 29.56 -2.33
N LYS A 49 6.56 29.41 -2.18
CA LYS A 49 7.42 28.96 -3.27
C LYS A 49 7.05 27.54 -3.71
N ALA A 50 6.80 27.37 -5.01
CA ALA A 50 6.36 26.11 -5.58
C ALA A 50 7.34 24.96 -5.28
N GLU A 51 8.64 25.22 -5.31
CA GLU A 51 9.68 24.23 -5.02
C GLU A 51 9.57 23.68 -3.58
N THR A 52 9.33 24.57 -2.61
CA THR A 52 9.16 24.20 -1.20
C THR A 52 7.88 23.39 -1.02
N VAL A 53 6.76 23.87 -1.58
CA VAL A 53 5.47 23.18 -1.47
C VAL A 53 5.51 21.79 -2.09
N MET A 54 6.12 21.64 -3.27
CA MET A 54 6.24 20.35 -3.95
C MET A 54 7.16 19.38 -3.23
N ALA A 55 8.28 19.86 -2.66
CA ALA A 55 9.17 19.03 -1.86
C ALA A 55 8.45 18.49 -0.60
N GLU A 56 7.68 19.35 0.08
CA GLU A 56 6.92 18.96 1.26
C GLU A 56 5.74 18.03 0.92
N PHE A 57 5.01 18.30 -0.18
CA PHE A 57 3.96 17.43 -0.69
C PHE A 57 4.48 16.01 -0.94
N ALA A 58 5.60 15.90 -1.69
CA ALA A 58 6.19 14.61 -2.02
C ALA A 58 6.61 13.85 -0.75
N HIS A 59 7.20 14.56 0.21
CA HIS A 59 7.58 13.97 1.49
C HIS A 59 6.37 13.48 2.29
N ARG A 60 5.36 14.34 2.49
CA ARG A 60 4.19 14.05 3.31
C ARG A 60 3.34 12.92 2.71
N LEU A 61 3.11 12.95 1.40
CA LEU A 61 2.40 11.88 0.70
C LEU A 61 3.14 10.54 0.83
N THR A 62 4.46 10.53 0.65
CA THR A 62 5.27 9.30 0.78
C THR A 62 5.17 8.73 2.20
N GLN A 63 5.30 9.58 3.23
CA GLN A 63 5.17 9.13 4.62
C GLN A 63 3.78 8.56 4.92
N LYS A 64 2.72 9.27 4.49
CA LYS A 64 1.33 8.83 4.66
C LYS A 64 1.08 7.46 4.00
N LEU A 65 1.59 7.25 2.79
CA LEU A 65 1.42 5.99 2.05
C LEU A 65 2.23 4.82 2.66
N LEU A 66 3.44 5.08 3.20
CA LEU A 66 4.31 4.03 3.74
C LEU A 66 4.02 3.66 5.20
N HIS A 67 3.33 4.54 5.93
CA HIS A 67 3.07 4.34 7.36
C HIS A 67 2.26 3.06 7.66
N PRO A 68 1.15 2.75 6.96
CA PRO A 68 0.38 1.53 7.22
C PRO A 68 1.21 0.26 7.01
N THR A 69 1.98 0.19 5.91
CA THR A 69 2.85 -0.95 5.63
C THR A 69 3.95 -1.11 6.69
N SER A 70 4.51 0.02 7.16
CA SER A 70 5.51 0.01 8.23
C SER A 70 4.94 -0.51 9.56
N ILE A 71 3.69 -0.18 9.88
CA ILE A 71 3.00 -0.75 11.06
C ILE A 71 2.79 -2.25 10.86
N LEU A 72 2.25 -2.69 9.73
CA LEU A 72 2.00 -4.11 9.46
C LEU A 72 3.28 -4.95 9.58
N LEU A 73 4.40 -4.45 9.03
CA LEU A 73 5.70 -5.14 9.15
C LEU A 73 6.18 -5.24 10.61
N ARG A 74 5.98 -4.20 11.42
CA ARG A 74 6.34 -4.24 12.84
C ARG A 74 5.46 -5.20 13.63
N GLU A 75 4.15 -5.22 13.35
CA GLU A 75 3.24 -6.14 14.03
C GLU A 75 3.51 -7.59 13.64
N ALA A 76 3.81 -7.87 12.36
CA ALA A 76 4.26 -9.19 11.92
C ALA A 76 5.57 -9.62 12.63
N ALA A 77 6.52 -8.69 12.82
CA ALA A 77 7.77 -8.98 13.51
C ALA A 77 7.59 -9.24 15.04
N LYS A 78 6.49 -8.77 15.63
CA LYS A 78 6.15 -9.02 17.04
C LYS A 78 5.35 -10.32 17.25
N ALA A 79 4.82 -10.91 16.18
CA ALA A 79 4.04 -12.13 16.28
C ALA A 79 4.91 -13.29 16.83
N GLU A 80 4.30 -14.18 17.60
CA GLU A 80 4.99 -15.33 18.20
C GLU A 80 5.55 -16.28 17.13
N ASP A 81 4.87 -16.37 15.98
CA ASP A 81 5.32 -17.11 14.81
C ASP A 81 6.13 -16.19 13.86
N PRO A 82 7.45 -16.39 13.73
CA PRO A 82 8.28 -15.57 12.85
C PRO A 82 8.01 -15.83 11.36
N SER A 83 7.37 -16.95 11.02
CA SER A 83 7.15 -17.38 9.62
C SER A 83 6.37 -16.33 8.81
N CYS A 84 5.44 -15.62 9.46
CA CYS A 84 4.67 -14.56 8.83
C CYS A 84 5.56 -13.39 8.40
N PHE A 85 6.45 -12.92 9.29
CA PHE A 85 7.37 -11.83 8.99
C PHE A 85 8.41 -12.23 7.93
N GLU A 86 8.95 -13.44 8.00
CA GLU A 86 9.92 -13.96 7.03
C GLU A 86 9.31 -14.03 5.62
N MET A 87 8.09 -14.55 5.50
CA MET A 87 7.35 -14.58 4.23
C MET A 87 7.12 -13.16 3.69
N MET A 88 6.64 -12.24 4.53
CA MET A 88 6.43 -10.84 4.11
C MET A 88 7.74 -10.16 3.68
N GLN A 89 8.85 -10.45 4.37
CA GLN A 89 10.16 -9.88 4.04
C GLN A 89 10.64 -10.35 2.66
N GLU A 90 10.57 -11.64 2.37
CA GLU A 90 11.01 -12.20 1.09
C GLU A 90 10.12 -11.74 -0.06
N GLU A 91 8.79 -11.82 0.10
CA GLU A 91 7.84 -11.37 -0.92
C GLU A 91 7.95 -9.86 -1.19
N LEU A 92 8.16 -9.04 -0.16
CA LEU A 92 8.33 -7.59 -0.34
C LEU A 92 9.61 -7.27 -1.13
N LYS A 93 10.73 -7.94 -0.84
CA LYS A 93 11.97 -7.79 -1.63
C LYS A 93 11.72 -8.15 -3.09
N ASP A 94 11.05 -9.28 -3.32
CA ASP A 94 10.72 -9.78 -4.64
C ASP A 94 9.84 -8.84 -5.45
N VAL A 95 8.75 -8.35 -4.86
CA VAL A 95 7.82 -7.42 -5.53
C VAL A 95 8.51 -6.09 -5.83
N VAL A 96 9.32 -5.55 -4.91
CA VAL A 96 10.07 -4.30 -5.12
C VAL A 96 11.12 -4.46 -6.23
N GLN A 97 11.82 -5.59 -6.27
CA GLN A 97 12.80 -5.89 -7.32
C GLN A 97 12.13 -6.07 -8.69
N LYS A 98 11.03 -6.83 -8.77
CA LYS A 98 10.26 -7.05 -10.01
C LYS A 98 9.67 -5.73 -10.55
N ARG A 99 9.26 -4.80 -9.66
CA ARG A 99 8.80 -3.46 -10.06
C ARG A 99 9.88 -2.64 -10.78
N ARG A 100 11.18 -2.81 -10.47
CA ARG A 100 12.27 -2.12 -11.19
C ARG A 100 12.46 -2.63 -12.63
N ILE A 101 11.94 -3.81 -12.97
CA ILE A 101 12.13 -4.46 -14.29
C ILE A 101 10.99 -4.12 -15.27
N SER A 102 9.85 -3.62 -14.79
CA SER A 102 8.78 -3.08 -15.64
C SER A 102 9.10 -1.66 -16.15
N LYS A 103 10.23 -1.52 -16.85
CA LYS A 103 10.48 -0.42 -17.78
C LYS A 103 10.84 -1.01 -19.14
N ARG A 104 9.83 -1.28 -19.96
CA ARG A 104 9.77 -0.96 -21.39
C ARG A 104 8.38 -1.27 -21.93
#